data_AF-A0AAJ2A3W2-F1
#
_entry.id   AF-A0AAJ2A3W2-F1
#
_cell.length_a   1.000
_cell.length_b   1.000
_cell.length_c   1.000
_cell.angle_alpha   90.00
_cell.angle_beta   90.00
_cell.angle_gamma   90.00
#
_symmetry.space_group_name_H-M   'P 1'
#
loop_
_entity.id
_entity.type
_entity.pdbx_description
1 polymer ?
#
loop_
_entity_poly.entity_id
_entity_poly.type
_entity_poly.pdbx_seq_one_letter_code
_entity_poly.pdbx_strand_id
1 'polypeptide(L)'
;MLSPITMLSPKDIYERVSEHLLTQRAVSEDDNGSCRLRSPEGRKCAIGSLVRDDVYEPELEGVGISYYRHARDGGLLRALYASNVNAYDPNIIDLLIELEEVHDYAEIEEWPALLAALGRRHAFV
;
A
#
# COMPACT_ATOMS: atom_id res chain seq x y z
N MET A 1 19.31 -18.03 15.22
CA MET A 1 19.82 -17.25 14.07
C MET A 1 18.64 -16.46 13.55
N LEU A 2 18.66 -15.14 13.70
CA LEU A 2 17.64 -14.28 13.08
C LEU A 2 17.89 -14.34 11.57
N SER A 3 16.90 -14.77 10.79
CA SER A 3 16.97 -14.68 9.33
C SER A 3 17.26 -13.22 8.94
N PRO A 4 18.10 -12.95 7.93
CA PRO A 4 18.26 -11.60 7.42
C PRO A 4 16.86 -11.08 7.04
N ILE A 5 16.51 -9.89 7.56
CA ILE A 5 15.29 -9.19 7.18
C ILE A 5 15.47 -8.81 5.71
N THR A 6 14.89 -9.60 4.81
CA THR A 6 14.84 -9.26 3.38
C THR A 6 13.71 -8.28 3.18
N MET A 7 14.04 -7.06 2.75
CA MET A 7 13.05 -6.10 2.31
C MET A 7 12.45 -6.56 0.97
N LEU A 8 11.17 -6.29 0.77
CA LEU A 8 10.50 -6.56 -0.50
C LEU A 8 11.11 -5.69 -1.59
N SER A 9 11.28 -6.26 -2.78
CA SER A 9 11.64 -5.48 -3.96
C SER A 9 10.44 -4.62 -4.41
N PRO A 10 10.66 -3.56 -5.21
CA PRO A 10 9.57 -2.81 -5.83
C PRO A 10 8.58 -3.71 -6.59
N LYS A 11 9.10 -4.73 -7.27
CA LYS A 11 8.28 -5.72 -7.98
C LYS A 11 7.41 -6.55 -7.03
N ASP A 12 7.98 -7.05 -5.93
CA ASP A 12 7.21 -7.82 -4.94
C ASP A 12 6.08 -6.99 -4.30
N ILE A 13 6.35 -5.70 -4.05
CA ILE A 13 5.35 -4.75 -3.54
C ILE A 13 4.22 -4.58 -4.56
N TYR A 14 4.57 -4.30 -5.82
CA TYR A 14 3.60 -4.18 -6.91
C TYR A 14 2.74 -5.44 -7.06
N GLU A 15 3.36 -6.62 -7.11
CA GLU A 15 2.65 -7.89 -7.30
C GLU A 15 1.69 -8.15 -6.13
N ARG A 16 2.15 -7.97 -4.89
CA ARG A 16 1.33 -8.18 -3.69
C ARG A 16 0.14 -7.24 -3.63
N VAL A 17 0.34 -5.95 -3.89
CA VAL A 17 -0.75 -4.97 -3.89
C VAL A 17 -1.72 -5.24 -5.03
N SER A 18 -1.20 -5.54 -6.24
CA SER A 18 -2.05 -5.81 -7.40
C SER A 18 -2.92 -7.05 -7.18
N GLU A 19 -2.33 -8.15 -6.68
CA GLU A 19 -3.08 -9.35 -6.31
C GLU A 19 -4.15 -9.03 -5.26
N HIS A 20 -3.78 -8.34 -4.19
CA HIS A 20 -4.72 -7.97 -3.12
C HIS A 20 -5.91 -7.17 -3.64
N LEU A 21 -5.66 -6.09 -4.40
CA LEU A 21 -6.72 -5.23 -4.94
C LEU A 21 -7.64 -6.02 -5.88
N LEU A 22 -7.07 -6.83 -6.77
CA LEU A 22 -7.83 -7.62 -7.74
C LEU A 22 -8.59 -8.79 -7.11
N THR A 23 -8.15 -9.30 -5.96
CA THR A 23 -8.89 -10.28 -5.16
C THR A 23 -10.00 -9.62 -4.34
N GLN A 24 -9.71 -8.50 -3.68
CA GLN A 24 -10.68 -7.82 -2.80
C GLN A 24 -11.82 -7.17 -3.59
N ARG A 25 -11.53 -6.59 -4.76
CA ARG A 25 -12.49 -5.92 -5.67
C ARG A 25 -13.47 -4.98 -4.95
N ALA A 26 -12.97 -4.26 -3.97
CA ALA A 26 -13.72 -3.30 -3.18
C ALA A 26 -12.76 -2.30 -2.54
N VAL A 27 -13.18 -1.04 -2.47
CA VAL A 27 -12.47 0.02 -1.76
C VAL A 27 -12.53 -0.26 -0.25
N SER A 28 -11.42 0.00 0.44
CA SER A 28 -11.35 0.04 1.91
C SER A 28 -11.49 1.48 2.36
N GLU A 29 -12.68 1.84 2.84
CA GLU A 29 -13.05 3.21 3.21
C GLU A 29 -13.89 3.21 4.50
N ASP A 30 -14.08 4.38 5.10
CA ASP A 30 -15.05 4.61 6.17
C ASP A 30 -16.38 5.16 5.65
N ASP A 31 -17.34 5.40 6.56
CA ASP A 31 -18.67 5.94 6.22
C ASP A 31 -18.63 7.31 5.50
N ASN A 32 -17.50 8.01 5.54
CA ASN A 32 -17.31 9.29 4.85
C ASN A 32 -16.62 9.12 3.48
N GLY A 33 -16.37 7.88 3.04
CA GLY A 33 -15.64 7.57 1.81
C GLY A 33 -14.13 7.86 1.92
N SER A 34 -13.59 8.00 3.14
CA SER A 34 -12.15 8.20 3.32
C SER A 34 -11.43 6.86 3.35
N CYS A 35 -10.35 6.72 2.57
CA CYS A 35 -9.52 5.52 2.53
C CYS A 35 -9.05 5.11 3.94
N ARG A 36 -9.11 3.80 4.22
CA ARG A 36 -8.65 3.19 5.48
C ARG A 36 -7.65 2.09 5.19
N LEU A 37 -6.55 2.04 5.96
CA LEU A 37 -5.63 0.91 5.92
C LEU A 37 -6.40 -0.37 6.27
N ARG A 38 -7.32 -0.30 7.25
CA ARG A 38 -8.30 -1.34 7.57
C ARG A 38 -9.68 -0.74 7.81
N SER A 39 -10.61 -1.01 6.91
CA SER A 39 -12.02 -0.63 7.08
C SER A 39 -12.72 -1.50 8.14
N PRO A 40 -13.85 -1.02 8.73
CA PRO A 40 -14.69 -1.81 9.63
C PRO A 40 -15.23 -3.11 9.00
N GLU A 41 -15.38 -3.16 7.67
CA GLU A 41 -15.84 -4.33 6.90
C GLU A 41 -14.74 -5.39 6.71
N GLY A 42 -13.55 -5.17 7.29
CA GLY A 42 -12.42 -6.10 7.20
C GLY A 42 -11.65 -6.00 5.88
N ARG A 43 -11.91 -4.97 5.07
CA ARG A 43 -11.14 -4.69 3.84
C ARG A 43 -9.86 -3.94 4.17
N LYS A 44 -8.84 -4.08 3.32
CA LYS A 44 -7.58 -3.34 3.39
C LYS A 44 -7.35 -2.54 2.11
N CYS A 45 -6.85 -1.31 2.22
CA CYS A 45 -6.48 -0.54 1.03
C CYS A 45 -5.16 -1.06 0.42
N ALA A 46 -4.67 -0.38 -0.63
CA ALA A 46 -3.38 -0.67 -1.23
C ALA A 46 -2.24 -0.73 -0.18
N ILE A 47 -2.10 0.31 0.64
CA ILE A 47 -1.06 0.40 1.67
C ILE A 47 -1.35 -0.54 2.84
N GLY A 48 -2.60 -0.61 3.28
CA GLY A 48 -3.03 -1.46 4.39
C GLY A 48 -2.78 -2.96 4.12
N SER A 49 -2.83 -3.39 2.86
CA SER A 49 -2.52 -4.77 2.46
C SER A 49 -1.07 -5.18 2.71
N LEU A 50 -0.16 -4.21 2.79
CA LEU A 50 1.27 -4.42 3.04
C LEU A 50 1.60 -4.41 4.54
N VAL A 51 0.76 -3.78 5.38
CA VAL A 51 0.98 -3.69 6.83
C VAL A 51 0.57 -4.99 7.49
N ARG A 52 1.53 -5.70 8.11
CA ARG A 52 1.24 -6.95 8.81
C ARG A 52 0.29 -6.73 9.98
N ASP A 53 -0.48 -7.78 10.29
CA ASP A 53 -1.48 -7.74 11.36
C ASP A 53 -0.89 -7.51 12.75
N ASP A 54 0.34 -7.96 13.00
CA ASP A 54 1.03 -7.84 14.29
C ASP A 54 1.56 -6.42 14.59
N VAL A 55 1.64 -5.57 13.58
CA VAL A 55 2.18 -4.18 13.70
C VAL A 55 1.15 -3.12 13.32
N TYR A 56 -0.08 -3.53 12.99
CA TYR A 56 -1.16 -2.59 12.74
C TYR A 56 -1.73 -2.08 14.06
N GLU A 57 -1.90 -0.76 14.14
CA GLU A 57 -2.57 -0.06 15.25
C GLU A 57 -3.57 0.93 14.64
N PRO A 58 -4.77 1.12 15.23
CA PRO A 58 -5.75 2.11 14.73
C PRO A 58 -5.20 3.53 14.59
N GLU A 59 -4.18 3.89 15.37
CA GLU A 59 -3.47 5.17 15.34
C GLU A 59 -2.64 5.39 14.06
N LEU A 60 -2.44 4.35 13.25
CA LEU A 60 -1.81 4.46 11.92
C LEU A 60 -2.75 5.09 10.88
N GLU A 61 -4.06 5.07 11.14
CA GLU A 61 -5.07 5.58 10.24
C GLU A 61 -5.06 7.12 10.16
N GLY A 62 -5.59 7.65 9.05
CA GLY A 62 -5.79 9.10 8.87
C GLY A 62 -4.58 9.87 8.34
N VAL A 63 -3.48 9.18 8.01
CA VAL A 63 -2.33 9.77 7.30
C VAL A 63 -2.09 9.00 6.00
N GLY A 64 -2.32 9.64 4.85
CA GLY A 64 -2.05 9.05 3.54
C GLY A 64 -0.55 8.93 3.26
N ILE A 65 -0.16 7.97 2.40
CA ILE A 65 1.27 7.67 2.18
C ILE A 65 2.03 8.84 1.55
N SER A 66 1.33 9.69 0.78
CA SER A 66 1.89 10.90 0.15
C SER A 66 2.48 11.92 1.14
N TYR A 67 1.99 11.95 2.39
CA TYR A 67 2.56 12.79 3.46
C TYR A 67 4.04 12.50 3.70
N TYR A 68 4.45 11.23 3.54
CA TYR A 68 5.81 10.76 3.78
C TYR A 68 6.78 11.04 2.63
N ARG A 69 6.34 11.68 1.54
CA ARG A 69 7.25 12.27 0.55
C ARG A 69 8.11 13.38 1.17
N HIS A 70 7.61 14.04 2.22
CA HIS A 70 8.28 15.16 2.89
C HIS A 70 8.58 14.90 4.37
N ALA A 71 7.89 13.94 5.00
CA ALA A 71 8.15 13.53 6.37
C ALA A 71 9.08 12.30 6.43
N ARG A 72 10.00 12.28 7.40
CA ARG A 72 10.99 11.20 7.58
C ARG A 72 10.75 10.32 8.80
N ASP A 73 9.65 10.54 9.51
CA ASP A 73 9.24 9.73 10.65
C ASP A 73 7.71 9.71 10.76
N GLY A 74 7.19 8.62 11.29
CA GLY A 74 5.77 8.40 11.52
C GLY A 74 5.45 6.92 11.79
N GLY A 75 4.31 6.69 12.44
CA GLY A 75 3.84 5.33 12.75
C GLY A 75 3.75 4.44 11.52
N LEU A 76 3.16 4.96 10.42
CA LEU A 76 2.98 4.19 9.19
C LEU A 76 4.31 3.79 8.54
N LEU A 77 5.31 4.68 8.50
CA LEU A 77 6.65 4.35 8.00
C LEU A 77 7.31 3.23 8.81
N ARG A 78 7.20 3.29 10.13
CA ARG A 78 7.75 2.24 11.01
C ARG A 78 7.00 0.92 10.84
N ALA A 79 5.68 0.95 10.69
CA ALA A 79 4.85 -0.24 10.46
C ALA A 79 5.16 -0.89 9.11
N LEU A 80 5.30 -0.11 8.03
CA LEU A 80 5.70 -0.60 6.71
C LEU A 80 7.11 -1.20 6.75
N TYR A 81 8.06 -0.55 7.40
CA TYR A 81 9.42 -1.06 7.54
C TYR A 81 9.47 -2.37 8.34
N ALA A 82 8.73 -2.44 9.45
CA ALA A 82 8.56 -3.67 10.21
C ALA A 82 7.88 -4.78 9.39
N SER A 83 7.07 -4.41 8.40
CA SER A 83 6.42 -5.27 7.40
C SER A 83 7.26 -5.53 6.15
N ASN A 84 8.58 -5.27 6.20
CA ASN A 84 9.53 -5.49 5.11
C ASN A 84 9.35 -4.56 3.89
N VAL A 85 8.64 -3.44 4.02
CA VAL A 85 8.49 -2.42 2.95
C VAL A 85 9.33 -1.20 3.29
N ASN A 86 10.34 -0.90 2.47
CA ASN A 86 11.26 0.21 2.75
C ASN A 86 10.69 1.56 2.31
N ALA A 87 9.64 2.03 2.99
CA ALA A 87 9.02 3.33 2.71
C ALA A 87 9.89 4.55 3.10
N TYR A 88 11.16 4.35 3.48
CA TYR A 88 12.15 5.44 3.57
C TYR A 88 12.87 5.67 2.23
N ASP A 89 12.79 4.72 1.29
CA ASP A 89 13.29 4.89 -0.07
C ASP A 89 12.28 5.72 -0.89
N PRO A 90 12.70 6.86 -1.47
CA PRO A 90 11.82 7.69 -2.28
C PRO A 90 11.16 6.94 -3.44
N ASN A 91 11.85 5.98 -4.07
CA ASN A 91 11.28 5.21 -5.18
C ASN A 91 10.17 4.27 -4.70
N ILE A 92 10.29 3.73 -3.48
CA ILE A 92 9.23 2.93 -2.87
C ILE A 92 8.05 3.82 -2.50
N ILE A 93 8.30 5.01 -1.93
CA ILE A 93 7.23 5.97 -1.64
C ILE A 93 6.46 6.33 -2.90
N ASP A 94 7.14 6.67 -3.99
CA ASP A 94 6.46 7.03 -5.23
C ASP A 94 5.65 5.85 -5.81
N LEU A 95 6.17 4.62 -5.75
CA LEU A 95 5.39 3.42 -6.13
C LEU A 95 4.14 3.23 -5.25
N LEU A 96 4.27 3.40 -3.93
CA LEU A 96 3.16 3.27 -3.00
C LEU A 96 2.07 4.34 -3.25
N ILE A 97 2.47 5.57 -3.54
CA ILE A 97 1.54 6.66 -3.90
C ILE A 97 0.77 6.28 -5.16
N GLU A 98 1.44 5.82 -6.21
CA GLU A 98 0.77 5.46 -7.48
C GLU A 98 -0.19 4.26 -7.32
N LEU A 99 0.13 3.32 -6.43
CA LEU A 99 -0.77 2.20 -6.10
C LEU A 99 -1.98 2.66 -5.29
N GLU A 100 -1.79 3.59 -4.34
CA GLU A 100 -2.87 4.23 -3.59
C GLU A 100 -3.77 5.03 -4.53
N GLU A 101 -3.21 5.76 -5.50
CA GLU A 101 -3.98 6.53 -6.49
C GLU A 101 -4.90 5.64 -7.36
N VAL A 102 -4.45 4.44 -7.75
CA VAL A 102 -5.32 3.49 -8.46
C VAL A 102 -6.48 3.03 -7.57
N HIS A 103 -6.24 2.77 -6.28
CA HIS A 103 -7.29 2.35 -5.35
C HIS A 103 -8.28 3.48 -5.03
N ASP A 104 -7.79 4.70 -4.81
CA ASP A 104 -8.57 5.83 -4.31
C ASP A 104 -9.33 6.59 -5.42
N TYR A 105 -8.83 6.60 -6.66
CA TYR A 105 -9.36 7.47 -7.72
C TYR A 105 -9.91 6.76 -8.95
N ALA A 106 -9.74 5.45 -9.09
CA ALA A 106 -10.24 4.70 -10.24
C ALA A 106 -11.40 3.78 -9.87
N GLU A 107 -12.29 3.57 -10.82
CA GLU A 107 -13.36 2.57 -10.66
C GLU A 107 -12.76 1.16 -10.60
N ILE A 108 -13.38 0.27 -9.83
CA ILE A 108 -12.88 -1.10 -9.58
C ILE A 108 -12.71 -1.88 -10.89
N GLU A 109 -13.57 -1.62 -11.88
CA GLU A 109 -13.49 -2.22 -13.21
C GLU A 109 -12.24 -1.78 -14.00
N GLU A 110 -11.68 -0.63 -13.68
CA GLU A 110 -10.49 -0.06 -14.34
C GLU A 110 -9.18 -0.57 -13.72
N TRP A 111 -9.21 -1.03 -12.46
CA TRP A 111 -8.03 -1.50 -11.73
C TRP A 111 -7.15 -2.48 -12.52
N PRO A 112 -7.66 -3.53 -13.18
CA PRO A 112 -6.82 -4.46 -13.94
C PRO A 112 -5.99 -3.78 -15.03
N ALA A 113 -6.60 -2.83 -15.75
CA ALA A 113 -5.93 -2.13 -16.85
C ALA A 113 -4.89 -1.12 -16.33
N LEU A 114 -5.23 -0.38 -15.27
CA LEU A 114 -4.36 0.61 -14.65
C LEU A 114 -3.16 -0.02 -13.95
N LEU A 115 -3.37 -1.10 -13.17
CA LEU A 115 -2.29 -1.85 -12.54
C LEU A 115 -1.35 -2.45 -13.59
N ALA A 116 -1.88 -3.04 -14.66
CA ALA A 116 -1.04 -3.55 -15.74
C ALA A 116 -0.24 -2.44 -16.45
N ALA A 117 -0.81 -1.25 -16.62
CA ALA A 117 -0.10 -0.10 -17.18
C ALA A 117 1.02 0.40 -16.26
N LEU A 118 0.76 0.44 -14.95
CA LEU A 118 1.75 0.78 -13.92
C LEU A 118 2.90 -0.24 -13.92
N GLY A 119 2.59 -1.56 -13.95
CA GLY A 119 3.59 -2.62 -14.03
C GLY A 119 4.51 -2.49 -15.26
N ARG A 120 3.96 -2.18 -16.43
CA ARG A 120 4.76 -1.93 -17.65
C ARG A 120 5.66 -0.71 -17.52
N ARG A 121 5.14 0.38 -16.95
CA ARG A 121 5.89 1.64 -16.77
C ARG A 121 7.12 1.46 -15.87
N HIS A 122 7.03 0.58 -14.88
CA HIS A 122 8.14 0.22 -13.99
C HIS A 122 8.94 -1.01 -14.44
N ALA A 123 8.62 -1.60 -15.61
CA ALA A 123 9.23 -2.82 -16.13
C ALA A 123 9.15 -4.04 -15.18
N PHE A 124 8.04 -4.18 -14.45
CA PHE A 124 7.77 -5.34 -13.59
C PHE A 124 7.14 -6.52 -14.35
N VAL A 125 6.45 -6.21 -15.47
CA VAL A 125 5.77 -7.13 -16.39
C VAL A 125 6.03 -6.79 -17.84
#